data_AF-A0A936WW18-F1
#
_entry.id   AF-A0A936WW18-F1
#
_cell.length_a   1.000
_cell.length_b   1.000
_cell.length_c   1.000
_cell.angle_alpha   90.00
_cell.angle_beta   90.00
_cell.angle_gamma   90.00
#
_symmetry.space_group_name_H-M   'P 1'
#
loop_
_entity.id
_entity.type
_entity.pdbx_description
1 polymer ?
#
loop_
_entity_poly.entity_id
_entity_poly.type
_entity_poly.pdbx_seq_one_letter_code
_entity_poly.pdbx_strand_id
1 'polypeptide(L)'
;MHFIPLHWKLFRVGCILQLIAVAGEMMFSLGSLFTGKFPVSDSISILVHIAMFLFVYMALSIINYNYPDTPLSATQKKYFNWLFIINFLSIVFLFGNLVSNWRFINDILKDTKVGIGTWLSFGWTVWYSLLVFLFHVVFLFGMYRLRRIIFNNTLKNWNQQFETTSNSNHP
;
A
#
# COMPACT_ATOMS: atom_id res chain seq x y z
N MET A 1 11.50 -11.34 -23.64
CA MET A 1 10.78 -10.42 -22.74
C MET A 1 9.61 -11.18 -22.11
N HIS A 2 9.65 -11.44 -20.80
CA HIS A 2 8.53 -12.10 -20.11
C HIS A 2 7.25 -11.26 -20.25
N PHE A 3 6.18 -11.86 -20.77
CA PHE A 3 4.91 -11.17 -20.97
C PHE A 3 4.21 -11.03 -19.60
N ILE A 4 4.36 -9.86 -18.96
CA ILE A 4 3.64 -9.57 -17.72
C ILE A 4 2.14 -9.42 -18.06
N PRO A 5 1.25 -10.21 -17.42
CA PRO A 5 -0.19 -10.09 -17.65
C PRO A 5 -0.70 -8.68 -17.37
N LEU A 6 -1.73 -8.24 -18.11
CA LEU A 6 -2.26 -6.87 -18.05
C LEU A 6 -2.62 -6.44 -16.61
N HIS A 7 -3.21 -7.34 -15.81
CA HIS A 7 -3.58 -7.04 -14.42
C HIS A 7 -2.39 -6.70 -13.52
N TRP A 8 -1.21 -7.28 -13.76
CA TRP A 8 0.02 -6.95 -13.01
C TRP A 8 0.66 -5.65 -13.48
N LYS A 9 0.51 -5.32 -14.78
CA LYS A 9 0.90 -4.00 -15.29
C LYS A 9 0.04 -2.91 -14.65
N LEU A 10 -1.28 -3.10 -14.61
CA LEU A 10 -2.20 -2.18 -13.95
C LEU A 10 -1.92 -2.05 -12.45
N PHE A 11 -1.64 -3.18 -11.77
CA PHE A 11 -1.25 -3.16 -10.36
C PHE A 11 0.04 -2.35 -10.14
N ARG A 12 1.05 -2.53 -10.98
CA ARG A 12 2.30 -1.75 -10.93
C ARG A 12 2.03 -0.26 -11.09
N VAL A 13 1.19 0.14 -12.04
CA VAL A 13 0.79 1.55 -12.21
C VAL A 13 0.08 2.07 -10.96
N GLY A 14 -0.84 1.30 -10.39
CA GLY A 14 -1.52 1.62 -9.13
C GLY A 14 -0.54 1.83 -7.98
N CYS A 15 0.46 0.96 -7.81
CA CYS A 15 1.49 1.12 -6.79
C CYS A 15 2.35 2.39 -7.00
N ILE A 16 2.66 2.75 -8.25
CA ILE A 16 3.40 3.99 -8.56
C ILE A 16 2.55 5.21 -8.18
N LEU A 17 1.28 5.22 -8.56
CA LEU A 17 0.35 6.30 -8.18
C LEU A 17 0.22 6.40 -6.66
N GLN A 18 0.17 5.27 -5.96
CA GLN A 18 0.14 5.22 -4.50
C GLN A 18 1.43 5.77 -3.88
N LEU A 19 2.62 5.48 -4.43
CA LEU A 19 3.87 6.10 -3.97
C LEU A 19 3.84 7.61 -4.09
N ILE A 20 3.36 8.13 -5.23
CA ILE A 20 3.23 9.57 -5.46
C ILE A 20 2.25 10.18 -4.44
N ALA A 21 1.12 9.53 -4.20
CA ALA A 21 0.13 10.00 -3.24
C ALA A 21 0.67 10.00 -1.80
N VAL A 22 1.31 8.91 -1.36
CA VAL A 22 1.92 8.83 -0.01
C VAL A 22 3.05 9.86 0.15
N ALA A 23 3.86 10.07 -0.88
CA ALA A 23 4.90 11.11 -0.86
C ALA A 23 4.29 12.52 -0.74
N GLY A 24 3.17 12.78 -1.42
CA GLY A 24 2.40 14.02 -1.30
C GLY A 24 1.92 14.25 0.14
N GLU A 25 1.21 13.29 0.74
CA GLU A 25 0.78 13.35 2.14
C GLU A 25 1.94 13.59 3.12
N MET A 26 3.08 12.93 2.87
CA MET A 26 4.28 13.10 3.68
C MET A 26 4.79 14.54 3.61
N MET A 27 4.82 15.17 2.43
CA MET A 27 5.22 16.58 2.28
C MET A 27 4.24 17.54 2.98
N PHE A 28 2.94 17.28 2.92
CA PHE A 28 1.94 18.06 3.66
C PHE A 28 2.13 17.94 5.18
N SER A 29 2.32 16.72 5.69
CA SER A 29 2.58 16.46 7.11
C SER A 29 3.89 17.12 7.57
N LEU A 30 4.94 17.09 6.74
CA LEU A 30 6.21 17.75 7.00
C LEU A 30 6.06 19.27 7.04
N GLY A 31 5.30 19.86 6.11
CA GLY A 31 4.95 21.28 6.14
C GLY A 31 4.21 21.68 7.41
N SER A 32 3.29 20.82 7.88
CA SER A 32 2.53 21.06 9.10
C SER A 32 3.42 21.10 10.36
N LEU A 33 4.46 20.25 10.44
CA LEU A 33 5.44 20.30 11.54
C LEU A 33 6.07 21.68 11.70
N PHE A 34 6.40 22.36 10.61
CA PHE A 34 7.00 23.71 10.66
C PHE A 34 6.01 24.79 11.10
N THR A 35 4.71 24.53 11.03
CA THR A 35 3.66 25.43 11.51
C THR A 35 3.30 25.24 12.99
N GLY A 36 3.83 24.18 13.64
CA GLY A 36 3.86 24.04 15.09
C GLY A 36 2.52 23.74 15.80
N LYS A 37 1.44 23.43 15.07
CA LYS A 37 0.11 23.25 15.68
C LYS A 37 -0.01 21.94 16.48
N PHE A 38 0.48 20.80 15.96
CA PHE A 38 0.36 19.49 16.62
C PHE A 38 1.58 18.57 16.38
N PRO A 39 2.77 18.93 16.88
CA PRO A 39 4.04 18.31 16.47
C PRO A 39 4.13 16.79 16.74
N VAL A 40 3.46 16.29 17.79
CA VAL A 40 3.44 14.85 18.10
C VAL A 40 2.59 14.08 17.08
N SER A 41 1.40 14.60 16.76
CA SER A 41 0.49 13.98 15.79
C SER A 41 1.12 13.96 14.40
N ASP A 42 1.74 15.07 14.01
CA ASP A 42 2.40 15.21 12.70
C ASP A 42 3.61 14.28 12.59
N SER A 43 4.38 14.11 13.66
CA SER A 43 5.50 13.16 13.71
C SER A 43 5.03 11.71 13.55
N ILE A 44 3.94 11.32 14.23
CA ILE A 44 3.34 9.99 14.07
C ILE A 44 2.84 9.80 12.63
N SER A 45 2.16 10.80 12.08
CA SER A 45 1.71 10.80 10.69
C SER A 45 2.87 10.55 9.73
N ILE A 46 3.98 11.27 9.87
CA ILE A 46 5.17 11.10 9.03
C ILE A 46 5.74 9.68 9.13
N LEU A 47 5.87 9.14 10.34
CA LEU A 47 6.36 7.76 10.54
C LEU A 47 5.47 6.73 9.84
N VAL A 48 4.15 6.91 9.91
CA VAL A 48 3.19 6.04 9.23
C VAL A 48 3.31 6.17 7.71
N HIS A 49 3.44 7.39 7.17
CA HIS A 49 3.62 7.61 5.73
C HIS A 49 4.96 7.06 5.20
N ILE A 50 6.05 7.16 5.97
CA ILE A 50 7.34 6.53 5.64
C ILE A 50 7.17 5.00 5.58
N ALA A 51 6.49 4.42 6.56
CA ALA A 51 6.23 2.97 6.58
C ALA A 51 5.41 2.53 5.35
N MET A 52 4.38 3.29 4.98
CA MET A 52 3.58 3.06 3.77
C MET A 52 4.45 3.15 2.50
N PHE A 53 5.30 4.17 2.39
CA PHE A 53 6.18 4.36 1.24
C PHE A 53 7.14 3.19 1.06
N LEU A 54 7.86 2.81 2.13
CA LEU A 54 8.79 1.68 2.11
C LEU A 54 8.08 0.37 1.73
N PHE A 55 6.84 0.20 2.16
CA PHE A 55 6.02 -0.97 1.86
C PHE A 55 5.62 -1.05 0.38
N VAL A 56 5.10 0.04 -0.20
CA VAL A 56 4.74 0.08 -1.61
C VAL A 56 5.98 -0.13 -2.49
N TYR A 57 7.10 0.47 -2.11
CA TYR A 57 8.40 0.26 -2.75
C TYR A 57 8.84 -1.22 -2.71
N MET A 58 8.75 -1.87 -1.55
CA MET A 58 9.15 -3.28 -1.43
C MET A 58 8.26 -4.21 -2.26
N ALA A 59 6.95 -3.97 -2.34
CA ALA A 59 6.09 -4.78 -3.20
C ALA A 59 6.39 -4.59 -4.69
N LEU A 60 6.69 -3.35 -5.12
CA LEU A 60 7.15 -3.08 -6.49
C LEU A 60 8.45 -3.83 -6.79
N SER A 61 9.39 -3.84 -5.85
CA SER A 61 10.62 -4.60 -5.94
C SER A 61 10.34 -6.11 -6.10
N ILE A 62 9.49 -6.70 -5.25
CA ILE A 62 9.11 -8.12 -5.36
C ILE A 62 8.47 -8.43 -6.72
N ILE A 63 7.58 -7.56 -7.22
CA ILE A 63 6.96 -7.76 -8.53
C ILE A 63 7.97 -7.60 -9.67
N ASN A 64 9.01 -6.79 -9.50
CA ASN A 64 10.01 -6.60 -10.54
C ASN A 64 11.04 -7.73 -10.59
N TYR A 65 11.43 -8.28 -9.43
CA TYR A 65 12.50 -9.28 -9.34
C TYR A 65 12.00 -10.72 -9.23
N ASN A 66 10.82 -10.95 -8.66
CA ASN A 66 10.34 -12.31 -8.34
C ASN A 66 9.10 -12.75 -9.12
N TYR A 67 8.56 -11.87 -9.96
CA TYR A 67 7.43 -12.22 -10.83
C TYR A 67 7.92 -12.92 -12.12
N PRO A 68 7.29 -14.02 -12.59
CA PRO A 68 6.30 -14.88 -11.92
C PRO A 68 6.87 -16.18 -11.33
N ASP A 69 8.14 -16.51 -11.56
CA ASP A 69 8.58 -17.91 -11.54
C ASP A 69 9.54 -18.28 -10.39
N THR A 70 10.04 -17.29 -9.64
CA THR A 70 10.98 -17.55 -8.54
C THR A 70 10.28 -17.63 -7.19
N PRO A 71 10.42 -18.74 -6.45
CA PRO A 71 9.88 -18.84 -5.10
C PRO A 71 10.56 -17.80 -4.19
N LEU A 72 9.76 -17.11 -3.36
CA LEU A 72 10.31 -16.20 -2.34
C LEU A 72 11.18 -16.98 -1.36
N SER A 73 12.35 -16.42 -1.00
CA SER A 73 13.19 -16.94 0.07
C SER A 73 12.45 -16.91 1.42
N ALA A 74 12.87 -17.73 2.39
CA ALA A 74 12.27 -17.76 3.73
C ALA A 74 12.27 -16.36 4.39
N THR A 75 13.36 -15.62 4.23
CA THR A 75 13.52 -14.24 4.68
C THR A 75 12.53 -13.31 3.99
N GLN A 76 12.39 -13.41 2.66
CA GLN A 76 11.42 -12.60 1.90
C GLN A 76 9.97 -12.89 2.30
N LYS A 77 9.62 -14.15 2.62
CA LYS A 77 8.29 -14.51 3.16
C LYS A 77 8.01 -13.86 4.52
N LYS A 78 8.99 -13.83 5.42
CA LYS A 78 8.85 -13.19 6.74
C LYS A 78 8.61 -11.68 6.59
N TYR A 79 9.39 -11.02 5.72
CA TYR A 79 9.17 -9.62 5.41
C TYR A 79 7.78 -9.39 4.81
N PHE A 80 7.35 -10.24 3.87
CA PHE A 80 6.02 -10.15 3.25
C PHE A 80 4.86 -10.21 4.26
N ASN A 81 4.96 -11.07 5.28
CA ASN A 81 3.94 -11.15 6.32
C ASN A 81 3.91 -9.90 7.22
N TRP A 82 5.08 -9.41 7.64
CA TRP A 82 5.18 -8.15 8.40
C TRP A 82 4.61 -6.98 7.60
N LEU A 83 4.93 -6.94 6.31
CA LEU A 83 4.41 -5.95 5.39
C LEU A 83 2.87 -5.97 5.29
N PHE A 84 2.26 -7.16 5.27
CA PHE A 84 0.80 -7.30 5.27
C PHE A 84 0.17 -6.71 6.54
N ILE A 85 0.77 -6.96 7.71
CA ILE A 85 0.31 -6.43 9.00
C ILE A 85 0.44 -4.91 9.03
N ILE A 86 1.60 -4.37 8.62
CA ILE A 86 1.82 -2.92 8.59
C ILE A 86 0.81 -2.24 7.67
N ASN A 87 0.56 -2.80 6.48
CA ASN A 87 -0.46 -2.24 5.58
C ASN A 87 -1.86 -2.26 6.17
N PHE A 88 -2.22 -3.32 6.88
CA PHE A 88 -3.50 -3.36 7.58
C PHE A 88 -3.60 -2.27 8.65
N LEU A 89 -2.54 -2.07 9.44
CA LEU A 89 -2.47 -0.97 10.42
C LEU A 89 -2.53 0.41 9.74
N SER A 90 -1.84 0.58 8.61
CA SER A 90 -1.89 1.77 7.77
C SER A 90 -3.31 2.07 7.26
N ILE A 91 -4.06 1.06 6.83
CA ILE A 91 -5.46 1.20 6.42
C ILE A 91 -6.33 1.66 7.60
N VAL A 92 -6.15 1.07 8.78
CA VAL A 92 -6.87 1.48 10.00
C VAL A 92 -6.55 2.94 10.36
N PHE A 93 -5.28 3.34 10.28
CA PHE A 93 -4.86 4.72 10.50
C PHE A 93 -5.49 5.69 9.50
N LEU A 94 -5.44 5.39 8.19
CA LEU A 94 -6.05 6.20 7.14
C LEU A 94 -7.56 6.31 7.31
N PHE A 95 -8.23 5.23 7.72
CA PHE A 95 -9.65 5.25 8.06
C PHE A 95 -9.94 6.18 9.25
N GLY A 96 -9.11 6.14 10.29
CA GLY A 96 -9.18 7.06 11.42
C GLY A 96 -9.06 8.52 10.98
N ASN A 97 -8.10 8.84 10.11
CA ASN A 97 -7.94 10.18 9.55
C ASN A 97 -9.15 10.60 8.71
N LEU A 98 -9.68 9.70 7.87
CA LEU A 98 -10.87 9.96 7.07
C LEU A 98 -12.08 10.30 7.95
N VAL A 99 -12.32 9.51 9.01
CA VAL A 99 -13.41 9.77 9.97
C VAL A 99 -13.19 11.07 10.74
N SER A 100 -11.96 11.37 11.15
CA SER A 100 -11.61 12.63 11.82
C SER A 100 -11.90 13.83 10.93
N ASN A 101 -11.44 13.81 9.68
CA ASN A 101 -11.68 14.86 8.71
C ASN A 101 -13.18 15.02 8.40
N TRP A 102 -13.90 13.90 8.28
CA TRP A 102 -15.35 13.93 8.07
C TRP A 102 -16.11 14.57 9.23
N ARG A 103 -15.75 14.25 10.49
CA ARG A 103 -16.33 14.89 11.68
C ARG A 103 -16.07 16.39 11.69
N PHE A 104 -14.83 16.78 11.40
CA PHE A 104 -14.44 18.19 11.36
C PHE A 104 -15.23 18.99 10.30
N ILE A 105 -15.44 18.41 9.11
CA ILE A 105 -16.32 19.02 8.10
C ILE A 105 -17.75 19.18 8.62
N ASN A 106 -18.32 18.17 9.28
CA ASN A 106 -19.68 18.28 9.82
C ASN A 106 -19.81 19.36 10.89
N ASP A 107 -18.77 19.61 11.67
CA ASP A 107 -18.77 20.69 12.65
C ASP A 107 -18.62 22.06 11.98
N ILE A 108 -17.81 22.18 10.93
CA ILE A 108 -17.69 23.39 10.11
C ILE A 108 -18.99 23.68 9.34
N LEU A 109 -19.70 22.66 8.85
CA LEU A 109 -20.96 22.80 8.12
C LEU A 109 -22.09 23.39 8.99
N LYS A 110 -21.98 23.31 10.32
CA LYS A 110 -22.91 23.98 11.24
C LYS A 110 -22.65 25.48 11.32
N ASP A 111 -21.46 25.94 10.98
CA ASP A 111 -21.10 27.35 10.93
C ASP A 111 -21.40 27.93 9.55
N THR A 112 -22.41 28.79 9.45
CA THR A 112 -22.95 29.32 8.19
C THR A 112 -22.04 30.34 7.48
N LYS A 113 -20.87 30.66 8.05
CA LYS A 113 -19.98 31.75 7.61
C LYS A 113 -18.72 31.29 6.86
N VAL A 114 -18.64 30.01 6.50
CA VAL A 114 -17.43 29.44 5.91
C VAL A 114 -17.37 29.81 4.43
N GLY A 115 -16.28 30.48 4.03
CA GLY A 115 -16.06 30.88 2.64
C GLY A 115 -15.85 29.69 1.70
N ILE A 116 -16.19 29.88 0.41
CA ILE A 116 -16.09 28.84 -0.63
C ILE A 116 -14.68 28.24 -0.75
N GLY A 117 -13.63 29.06 -0.53
CA GLY A 117 -12.24 28.61 -0.60
C GLY A 117 -11.88 27.64 0.52
N THR A 118 -12.39 27.91 1.73
CA THR A 118 -12.24 27.00 2.88
C THR A 118 -12.98 25.69 2.63
N TRP A 119 -14.18 25.76 2.05
CA TRP A 119 -14.97 24.58 1.68
C TRP A 119 -14.26 23.71 0.64
N LEU A 120 -13.72 24.31 -0.43
CA LEU A 120 -12.95 23.61 -1.45
C LEU A 120 -11.69 22.96 -0.88
N SER A 121 -10.97 23.65 0.01
CA SER A 121 -9.77 23.10 0.64
C SER A 121 -10.10 21.87 1.49
N PHE A 122 -11.16 21.91 2.30
CA PHE A 122 -11.57 20.76 3.11
C PHE A 122 -12.12 19.61 2.27
N GLY A 123 -12.92 19.92 1.25
CA GLY A 123 -13.42 18.93 0.30
C GLY A 123 -12.28 18.21 -0.41
N TRP A 124 -11.24 18.95 -0.82
CA TRP A 124 -10.03 18.38 -1.40
C TRP A 124 -9.29 17.47 -0.43
N THR A 125 -9.10 17.88 0.83
CA THR A 125 -8.46 17.05 1.86
C THR A 125 -9.19 15.73 2.06
N VAL A 126 -10.53 15.75 2.21
CA VAL A 126 -11.31 14.51 2.40
C VAL A 126 -11.28 13.63 1.17
N TRP A 127 -11.44 14.21 -0.02
CA TRP A 127 -11.37 13.46 -1.27
C TRP A 127 -10.02 12.78 -1.45
N TYR A 128 -8.93 13.51 -1.15
CA TYR A 128 -7.57 12.99 -1.26
C TYR A 128 -7.30 11.88 -0.24
N SER A 129 -7.67 12.07 1.03
CA SER A 129 -7.54 11.03 2.06
C SER A 129 -8.35 9.77 1.70
N LEU A 130 -9.55 9.93 1.13
CA LEU A 130 -10.36 8.80 0.64
C LEU A 130 -9.66 8.05 -0.50
N LEU A 131 -9.07 8.78 -1.45
CA LEU A 131 -8.32 8.20 -2.56
C LEU A 131 -7.08 7.42 -2.08
N VAL A 132 -6.31 7.97 -1.14
CA VAL A 132 -5.16 7.27 -0.52
C VAL A 132 -5.60 6.01 0.22
N PHE A 133 -6.71 6.07 0.95
CA PHE A 133 -7.32 4.93 1.62
C PHE A 133 -7.71 3.82 0.62
N LEU A 134 -8.43 4.17 -0.44
CA LEU A 134 -8.85 3.22 -1.48
C LEU A 134 -7.65 2.55 -2.16
N PHE A 135 -6.58 3.30 -2.43
CA PHE A 135 -5.35 2.71 -2.97
C PHE A 135 -4.73 1.69 -2.04
N HIS A 136 -4.67 1.94 -0.72
CA HIS A 136 -4.14 0.95 0.23
C HIS A 136 -5.00 -0.32 0.32
N VAL A 137 -6.33 -0.20 0.16
CA VAL A 137 -7.23 -1.36 0.08
C VAL A 137 -6.96 -2.18 -1.18
N VAL A 138 -6.85 -1.53 -2.35
CA VAL A 138 -6.50 -2.20 -3.61
C VAL A 138 -5.12 -2.85 -3.52
N PHE A 139 -4.17 -2.20 -2.86
CA PHE A 139 -2.85 -2.75 -2.61
C PHE A 139 -2.89 -4.01 -1.75
N LEU A 140 -3.65 -3.99 -0.65
CA LEU A 140 -3.85 -5.16 0.22
C LEU A 140 -4.38 -6.35 -0.59
N PHE A 141 -5.37 -6.10 -1.45
CA PHE A 141 -5.93 -7.11 -2.34
C PHE A 141 -4.90 -7.67 -3.32
N GLY A 142 -4.11 -6.80 -3.96
CA GLY A 142 -3.06 -7.22 -4.89
C GLY A 142 -1.96 -8.04 -4.22
N MET A 143 -1.54 -7.66 -3.01
CA MET A 143 -0.58 -8.43 -2.21
C MET A 143 -1.14 -9.80 -1.82
N TYR A 144 -2.40 -9.87 -1.38
CA TYR A 144 -3.05 -11.14 -1.07
C TYR A 144 -3.05 -12.08 -2.29
N ARG A 145 -3.38 -11.54 -3.47
CA ARG A 145 -3.36 -12.30 -4.72
C ARG A 145 -1.94 -12.73 -5.10
N LEU A 146 -0.94 -11.86 -4.94
CA LEU A 146 0.47 -12.17 -5.19
C LEU A 146 0.92 -13.34 -4.32
N ARG A 147 0.57 -13.33 -3.03
CA ARG A 147 0.90 -14.41 -2.09
C ARG A 147 0.34 -15.75 -2.54
N ARG A 148 -0.91 -15.79 -3.00
CA ARG A 148 -1.54 -17.02 -3.50
C ARG A 148 -0.83 -17.55 -4.75
N ILE A 149 -0.45 -16.68 -5.68
CA ILE A 149 0.23 -17.10 -6.91
C ILE A 149 1.62 -17.64 -6.61
N ILE A 150 2.39 -16.97 -5.75
CA ILE A 150 3.71 -17.44 -5.35
C ILE A 150 3.62 -18.80 -4.64
N PHE A 151 2.61 -18.99 -3.78
CA PHE A 151 2.38 -20.28 -3.13
C PHE A 151 2.08 -21.40 -4.15
N ASN A 152 1.17 -21.15 -5.09
CA ASN A 152 0.82 -22.12 -6.12
C ASN A 152 2.02 -22.47 -7.03
N ASN A 153 2.81 -21.47 -7.42
CA ASN A 153 4.00 -21.69 -8.25
C ASN A 153 5.08 -22.46 -7.49
N THR A 154 5.26 -22.18 -6.19
CA THR A 154 6.19 -22.93 -5.33
C THR A 154 5.77 -24.41 -5.23
N LEU A 155 4.48 -24.69 -5.02
CA LEU A 155 3.96 -26.05 -4.94
C LEU A 155 4.13 -26.82 -6.26
N LYS A 156 3.83 -26.16 -7.38
CA LYS A 156 4.01 -26.73 -8.72
C LYS A 156 5.47 -27.08 -8.99
N ASN A 157 6.40 -26.17 -8.70
CA ASN A 157 7.83 -26.40 -8.88
C ASN A 157 8.34 -27.54 -7.99
N TRP A 158 7.84 -27.64 -6.75
CA TRP A 158 8.16 -28.75 -5.86
C TRP A 158 7.71 -30.08 -6.46
N ASN A 159 6.44 -30.22 -6.87
CA ASN A 159 5.93 -31.44 -7.49
C ASN A 159 6.74 -31.88 -8.73
N GLN A 160 7.09 -30.92 -9.60
CA GLN A 160 7.89 -31.20 -10.80
C GLN A 160 9.31 -31.72 -10.48
N GLN A 161 9.91 -31.30 -9.36
CA GLN A 161 11.20 -31.82 -8.92
C GLN A 161 11.10 -33.27 -8.46
N PHE A 162 10.01 -33.68 -7.80
CA PHE A 162 9.83 -35.09 -7.40
C PHE A 162 9.50 -35.99 -8.59
N GLU A 163 8.68 -35.51 -9.53
CA GLU A 163 8.36 -36.26 -10.75
C GLU A 163 9.62 -36.54 -11.59
N THR A 164 10.46 -35.52 -11.82
CA THR A 164 11.73 -35.69 -12.56
C THR A 164 12.71 -36.60 -11.84
N THR A 165 12.81 -36.51 -10.50
CA THR A 165 13.68 -37.39 -9.70
C THR A 165 13.18 -38.86 -9.70
N SER A 166 11.86 -39.07 -9.73
CA SER A 166 11.29 -40.43 -9.80
C SER A 166 11.56 -41.09 -11.16
N ASN A 167 11.46 -40.33 -12.25
CA ASN A 167 11.73 -40.83 -13.60
C ASN A 167 13.21 -41.07 -13.87
N SER A 168 14.12 -40.32 -13.24
CA SER A 168 15.57 -40.58 -13.37
C SER A 168 16.06 -41.81 -12.59
N ASN A 169 15.27 -42.31 -11.64
CA ASN A 169 15.61 -43.48 -10.82
C ASN A 169 15.06 -44.81 -11.38
N HIS A 170 14.40 -44.77 -12.54
CA HIS A 170 14.01 -45.94 -13.32
C HIS A 170 14.72 -45.95 -14.68
N PRO A 171 16.01 -46.33 -14.75
CA PRO A 171 16.63 -46.87 -15.96
C PRO A 171 16.23 -48.33 -16.21
#